data_AF-A0A7S0MV88-F1
#
_entry.id   AF-A0A7S0MV88-F1
#
_cell.length_a   1.000
_cell.length_b   1.000
_cell.length_c   1.000
_cell.angle_alpha   90.00
_cell.angle_beta   90.00
_cell.angle_gamma   90.00
#
_symmetry.space_group_name_H-M   'P 1'
#
loop_
_entity.id
_entity.type
_entity.pdbx_description
1 polymer ?
#
loop_
_entity_poly.entity_id
_entity_poly.type
_entity_poly.pdbx_seq_one_letter_code
_entity_poly.pdbx_strand_id
1 'polypeptide(L)'
;MPSQLPQLTIPYSQQTAQQLKQEASLLEAFALEYSSCYDFRSPKNEGLDLEEFLQNLLQSRLLSEDWNGVIPSDQKLRVLQCIRLLLRDAEFKHEFAKLGGVEGICRVFADISTNHFTQDTNPLNPGMLVECASIVKRLAAEKANAPMLQKCNVHCTLVYLLRTQHTQLLSVLLVTLLQLVEWTSLATAVGELDCVDVLLRILEEYDREFKLLAVDLLNSLSRHKSNCMELV
;
A
#
# COMPACT_ATOMS: atom_id res chain seq x y z
N MET A 1 -2.69 20.50 -15.92
CA MET A 1 -2.03 19.26 -16.40
C MET A 1 -2.71 17.96 -15.91
N PRO A 2 -3.61 17.96 -14.91
CA PRO A 2 -4.54 16.83 -14.69
C PRO A 2 -5.80 16.78 -15.57
N SER A 3 -6.28 17.92 -16.09
CA SER A 3 -7.55 18.01 -16.82
C SER A 3 -7.57 17.36 -18.21
N GLN A 4 -6.53 16.61 -18.59
CA GLN A 4 -6.43 15.89 -19.87
C GLN A 4 -5.52 14.66 -19.77
N LEU A 5 -5.94 13.64 -19.02
CA LEU A 5 -5.39 12.28 -19.15
C LEU A 5 -6.38 11.36 -19.89
N PRO A 6 -6.72 11.65 -21.16
CA PRO A 6 -7.62 10.80 -21.94
C PRO A 6 -7.07 9.38 -22.14
N GLN A 7 -5.80 9.13 -21.83
CA GLN A 7 -5.20 7.80 -21.90
C GLN A 7 -5.74 6.90 -20.77
N LEU A 8 -5.92 7.44 -19.56
CA LEU A 8 -6.38 6.64 -18.41
C LEU A 8 -7.86 6.23 -18.51
N THR A 9 -8.64 6.79 -19.43
CA THR A 9 -10.02 6.34 -19.69
C THR A 9 -10.07 5.11 -20.61
N ILE A 10 -8.95 4.78 -21.27
CA ILE A 10 -8.83 3.62 -22.17
C ILE A 10 -8.16 2.46 -21.39
N PRO A 11 -8.70 1.22 -21.49
CA PRO A 11 -8.03 0.04 -20.96
C PRO A 11 -6.60 -0.07 -21.48
N TYR A 12 -5.65 -0.50 -20.64
CA TYR A 12 -4.23 -0.48 -20.97
C TYR A 12 -3.94 -1.35 -22.20
N SER A 13 -4.60 -2.50 -22.30
CA SER A 13 -4.50 -3.43 -23.43
C SER A 13 -5.00 -2.86 -24.76
N GLN A 14 -5.79 -1.79 -24.75
CA GLN A 14 -6.37 -1.17 -25.94
C GLN A 14 -5.61 0.10 -26.39
N GLN A 15 -4.57 0.49 -25.67
CA GLN A 15 -3.78 1.67 -26.01
C GLN A 15 -2.77 1.41 -27.12
N THR A 16 -2.57 2.43 -27.96
CA THR A 16 -1.46 2.47 -28.92
C THR A 16 -0.13 2.72 -28.21
N ALA A 17 0.98 2.36 -28.86
CA ALA A 17 2.33 2.62 -28.34
C ALA A 17 2.59 4.11 -28.02
N GLN A 18 1.97 5.04 -28.75
CA GLN A 18 2.09 6.47 -28.48
C GLN A 18 1.33 6.87 -27.21
N GLN A 19 0.11 6.34 -27.01
CA GLN A 19 -0.68 6.59 -25.81
C GLN A 19 0.00 6.02 -24.57
N LEU A 20 0.56 4.81 -24.65
CA LEU A 20 1.30 4.18 -23.56
C LEU A 20 2.50 5.02 -23.12
N LYS A 21 3.28 5.54 -24.07
CA LYS A 21 4.41 6.43 -23.78
C LYS A 21 3.97 7.75 -23.15
N GLN A 22 2.88 8.33 -23.67
CA GLN A 22 2.36 9.59 -23.16
C GLN A 22 1.84 9.44 -21.73
N GLU A 23 1.09 8.37 -21.44
CA GLU A 23 0.63 8.05 -20.10
C GLU A 23 1.80 7.89 -19.13
N ALA A 24 2.82 7.10 -19.50
CA ALA A 24 4.01 6.91 -18.69
C ALA A 24 4.67 8.25 -18.29
N SER A 25 4.87 9.14 -19.25
CA SER A 25 5.45 10.46 -19.01
C SER A 25 4.56 11.34 -18.13
N LEU A 26 3.24 11.25 -18.26
CA LEU A 26 2.31 12.04 -17.46
C LEU A 26 2.21 11.54 -16.01
N LEU A 27 2.19 10.22 -15.79
CA LEU A 27 2.24 9.64 -14.44
C LEU A 27 3.56 9.99 -13.73
N GLU A 28 4.68 9.96 -14.46
CA GLU A 28 5.98 10.38 -13.93
C GLU A 28 6.01 11.89 -13.60
N ALA A 29 5.51 12.74 -14.50
CA ALA A 29 5.42 14.17 -14.27
C ALA A 29 4.55 14.48 -13.04
N PHE A 30 3.39 13.82 -12.91
CA PHE A 30 2.51 13.96 -11.75
C PHE A 30 3.23 13.56 -10.44
N ALA A 31 3.90 12.40 -10.45
CA ALA A 31 4.61 11.92 -9.26
C ALA A 31 5.74 12.88 -8.83
N LEU A 32 6.43 13.51 -9.79
CA LEU A 32 7.46 14.50 -9.54
C LEU A 32 6.87 15.81 -8.97
N GLU A 33 5.90 16.38 -9.67
CA GLU A 33 5.26 17.66 -9.35
C GLU A 33 4.60 17.64 -7.96
N TYR A 34 3.89 16.55 -7.65
CA TYR A 34 3.13 16.42 -6.40
C TYR A 34 3.87 15.68 -5.29
N SER A 35 5.15 15.35 -5.48
CA SER A 35 5.98 14.60 -4.52
C SER A 35 5.95 15.17 -3.09
N SER A 36 5.87 16.50 -2.97
CA SER A 36 5.82 17.25 -1.69
C SER A 36 4.45 17.86 -1.37
N CYS A 37 3.41 17.55 -2.15
CA CYS A 37 2.06 18.06 -1.94
C CYS A 37 1.33 17.25 -0.85
N TYR A 38 0.64 17.94 0.05
CA TYR A 38 -0.21 17.36 1.11
C TYR A 38 -1.64 17.92 1.09
N ASP A 39 -1.86 19.03 0.39
CA ASP A 39 -3.17 19.67 0.22
C ASP A 39 -3.43 19.77 -1.30
N PHE A 40 -4.22 18.83 -1.80
CA PHE A 40 -4.54 18.76 -3.22
C PHE A 40 -5.69 19.70 -3.59
N ARG A 41 -6.40 20.27 -2.61
CA ARG A 41 -7.50 21.21 -2.81
C ARG A 41 -7.08 22.68 -2.68
N SER A 42 -5.79 22.95 -2.50
CA SER A 42 -5.28 24.32 -2.48
C SER A 42 -5.60 25.06 -3.80
N PRO A 43 -5.70 26.41 -3.79
CA PRO A 43 -5.98 27.21 -4.99
C PRO A 43 -5.01 26.98 -6.16
N LYS A 44 -3.81 26.45 -5.90
CA LYS A 44 -2.83 26.10 -6.95
C LYS A 44 -3.30 24.97 -7.86
N ASN A 45 -4.26 24.17 -7.40
CA ASN A 45 -4.83 23.06 -8.14
C ASN A 45 -6.27 23.34 -8.62
N GLU A 46 -6.75 24.59 -8.49
CA GLU A 46 -8.04 24.98 -9.03
C GLU A 46 -8.10 24.71 -10.54
N GLY A 47 -9.16 24.02 -10.98
CA GLY A 47 -9.36 23.62 -12.38
C GLY A 47 -8.72 22.29 -12.78
N LEU A 48 -8.16 21.54 -11.83
CA LEU A 48 -7.64 20.20 -12.06
C LEU A 48 -8.67 19.16 -11.59
N ASP A 49 -9.09 18.27 -12.49
CA ASP A 49 -10.00 17.18 -12.12
C ASP A 49 -9.23 15.98 -11.56
N LEU A 50 -8.79 16.14 -10.30
CA LEU A 50 -8.06 15.12 -9.58
C LEU A 50 -8.95 13.96 -9.11
N GLU A 51 -10.26 14.20 -8.98
CA GLU A 51 -11.24 13.18 -8.63
C GLU A 51 -11.44 12.21 -9.81
N GLU A 52 -11.66 12.75 -11.02
CA GLU A 52 -11.68 11.94 -12.25
C GLU A 52 -10.35 11.22 -12.47
N PHE A 53 -9.22 11.87 -12.20
CA PHE A 53 -7.90 11.24 -12.29
C PHE A 53 -7.78 10.03 -11.34
N LEU A 54 -8.17 10.17 -10.07
CA LEU A 54 -8.19 9.07 -9.10
C LEU A 54 -9.10 7.94 -9.58
N GLN A 55 -10.30 8.27 -10.05
CA GLN A 55 -11.26 7.29 -10.52
C GLN A 55 -10.67 6.48 -11.70
N ASN A 56 -10.04 7.14 -12.66
CA ASN A 56 -9.42 6.50 -13.82
C ASN A 56 -8.19 5.65 -13.42
N LEU A 57 -7.36 6.09 -12.46
CA LEU A 57 -6.27 5.28 -11.91
C LEU A 57 -6.79 3.98 -11.27
N LEU A 58 -7.95 4.04 -10.62
CA LEU A 58 -8.55 2.85 -10.02
C LEU A 58 -9.17 1.95 -11.07
N GLN A 59 -10.15 2.44 -11.82
CA GLN A 59 -10.99 1.64 -12.70
C GLN A 59 -10.21 1.06 -13.88
N SER A 60 -9.36 1.87 -14.52
CA SER A 60 -8.65 1.44 -15.73
C SER A 60 -7.28 0.83 -15.43
N ARG A 61 -6.75 0.96 -14.21
CA ARG A 61 -5.45 0.39 -13.81
C ARG A 61 -5.58 -0.53 -12.61
N LEU A 62 -5.61 -0.02 -11.38
CA LEU A 62 -5.47 -0.85 -10.16
C LEU A 62 -6.50 -1.99 -10.06
N LEU A 63 -7.74 -1.72 -10.46
CA LEU A 63 -8.86 -2.66 -10.40
C LEU A 63 -9.07 -3.42 -11.72
N SER A 64 -8.38 -3.01 -12.79
CA SER A 64 -8.49 -3.64 -14.10
C SER A 64 -7.88 -5.04 -14.11
N GLU A 65 -8.41 -5.91 -14.96
CA GLU A 65 -7.85 -7.24 -15.25
C GLU A 65 -6.48 -7.13 -15.95
N ASP A 66 -6.22 -6.02 -16.65
CA ASP A 66 -4.93 -5.75 -17.30
C ASP A 66 -3.76 -5.72 -16.30
N TRP A 67 -4.05 -5.46 -15.01
CA TRP A 67 -3.04 -5.31 -13.98
C TRP A 67 -2.09 -6.51 -13.93
N ASN A 68 -2.58 -7.74 -13.80
CA ASN A 68 -1.69 -8.88 -13.55
C ASN A 68 -0.92 -9.39 -14.78
N GLY A 69 -1.32 -9.02 -16.00
CA GLY A 69 -0.74 -9.59 -17.22
C GLY A 69 -0.19 -8.61 -18.26
N VAL A 70 -0.78 -7.42 -18.38
CA VAL A 70 -0.48 -6.51 -19.50
C VAL A 70 0.36 -5.32 -19.05
N ILE A 71 0.09 -4.78 -17.86
CA ILE A 71 0.76 -3.58 -17.39
C ILE A 71 2.20 -3.93 -16.93
N PRO A 72 3.24 -3.29 -17.51
CA PRO A 72 4.63 -3.42 -17.07
C PRO A 72 4.84 -2.92 -15.64
N SER A 73 5.84 -3.48 -14.94
CA SER A 73 6.08 -3.18 -13.53
C SER A 73 6.49 -1.73 -13.24
N ASP A 74 7.19 -1.07 -14.17
CA ASP A 74 7.51 0.36 -14.06
C ASP A 74 6.23 1.21 -14.06
N GLN A 75 5.27 0.88 -14.93
CA GLN A 75 3.99 1.58 -14.99
C GLN A 75 3.13 1.29 -13.76
N LYS A 76 3.10 0.04 -13.28
CA LYS A 76 2.44 -0.31 -12.01
C LYS A 76 2.99 0.51 -10.85
N LEU A 77 4.31 0.62 -10.76
CA LEU A 77 4.96 1.41 -9.73
C LEU A 77 4.56 2.90 -9.81
N ARG A 78 4.52 3.49 -11.01
CA ARG A 78 4.06 4.87 -11.21
C ARG A 78 2.60 5.07 -10.81
N VAL A 79 1.71 4.13 -11.14
CA VAL A 79 0.31 4.16 -10.69
C VAL A 79 0.22 4.14 -9.17
N LEU A 80 0.93 3.22 -8.50
CA LEU A 80 0.93 3.13 -7.04
C LEU A 80 1.47 4.40 -6.38
N GLN A 81 2.52 5.01 -6.94
CA GLN A 81 3.05 6.29 -6.47
C GLN A 81 2.02 7.41 -6.57
N CYS A 82 1.33 7.53 -7.70
CA CYS A 82 0.28 8.55 -7.89
C CYS A 82 -0.85 8.37 -6.87
N ILE A 83 -1.33 7.14 -6.70
CA ILE A 83 -2.34 6.81 -5.69
C ILE A 83 -1.83 7.18 -4.29
N ARG A 84 -0.62 6.76 -3.91
CA ARG A 84 -0.04 7.08 -2.59
C ARG A 84 0.01 8.58 -2.32
N LEU A 85 0.32 9.39 -3.34
CA LEU A 85 0.35 10.84 -3.23
C LEU A 85 -1.05 11.41 -2.98
N LEU A 86 -2.04 11.04 -3.80
CA LEU A 86 -3.42 11.51 -3.66
C LEU A 86 -4.01 11.19 -2.29
N LEU A 87 -3.76 9.99 -1.76
CA LEU A 87 -4.26 9.54 -0.46
C LEU A 87 -3.63 10.25 0.76
N ARG A 88 -2.74 11.23 0.55
CA ARG A 88 -2.34 12.15 1.62
C ARG A 88 -3.49 13.07 2.03
N ASP A 89 -4.40 13.36 1.10
CA ASP A 89 -5.62 14.12 1.35
C ASP A 89 -6.73 13.19 1.86
N ALA A 90 -7.49 13.65 2.85
CA ALA A 90 -8.55 12.85 3.47
C ALA A 90 -9.72 12.60 2.51
N GLU A 91 -10.04 13.54 1.62
CA GLU A 91 -11.19 13.41 0.72
C GLU A 91 -10.93 12.42 -0.40
N PHE A 92 -9.74 12.46 -1.01
CA PHE A 92 -9.30 11.43 -1.96
C PHE A 92 -9.21 10.06 -1.30
N LYS A 93 -8.87 10.00 -0.02
CA LYS A 93 -8.86 8.72 0.72
C LYS A 93 -10.25 8.14 0.91
N HIS A 94 -11.24 8.99 1.21
CA HIS A 94 -12.63 8.57 1.31
C HIS A 94 -13.17 8.08 -0.04
N GLU A 95 -12.93 8.83 -1.12
CA GLU A 95 -13.38 8.44 -2.45
C GLU A 95 -12.69 7.15 -2.93
N PHE A 96 -11.39 6.99 -2.66
CA PHE A 96 -10.67 5.74 -2.93
C PHE A 96 -11.32 4.53 -2.26
N ALA A 97 -11.73 4.66 -0.99
CA ALA A 97 -12.40 3.57 -0.29
C ALA A 97 -13.78 3.24 -0.90
N LYS A 98 -14.56 4.27 -1.24
CA LYS A 98 -15.87 4.15 -1.89
C LYS A 98 -15.81 3.48 -3.26
N LEU A 99 -14.73 3.73 -4.01
CA LEU A 99 -14.49 3.13 -5.33
C LEU A 99 -13.92 1.70 -5.27
N GLY A 100 -13.88 1.06 -4.10
CA GLY A 100 -13.35 -0.30 -3.94
C GLY A 100 -11.81 -0.37 -3.89
N GLY A 101 -11.13 0.78 -3.76
CA GLY A 101 -9.67 0.85 -3.75
C GLY A 101 -9.02 0.07 -2.60
N VAL A 102 -9.68 -0.04 -1.44
CA VAL A 102 -9.13 -0.79 -0.28
C VAL A 102 -8.98 -2.28 -0.60
N GLU A 103 -10.01 -2.89 -1.19
CA GLU A 103 -9.94 -4.30 -1.61
C GLU A 103 -8.92 -4.48 -2.75
N GLY A 104 -8.94 -3.56 -3.72
CA GLY A 104 -8.00 -3.54 -4.84
C GLY A 104 -6.54 -3.51 -4.39
N ILE A 105 -6.18 -2.60 -3.48
CA ILE A 105 -4.80 -2.49 -3.00
C ILE A 105 -4.40 -3.68 -2.13
N CYS A 106 -5.31 -4.24 -1.32
CA CYS A 106 -4.99 -5.43 -0.54
C CYS A 106 -4.71 -6.65 -1.44
N ARG A 107 -5.52 -6.84 -2.49
CA ARG A 107 -5.27 -7.87 -3.53
C ARG A 107 -3.91 -7.68 -4.18
N VAL A 108 -3.64 -6.47 -4.69
CA VAL A 108 -2.36 -6.16 -5.35
C VAL A 108 -1.18 -6.36 -4.41
N PHE A 109 -1.32 -5.96 -3.15
CA PHE A 109 -0.26 -6.12 -2.15
C PHE A 109 0.03 -7.59 -1.86
N ALA A 110 -1.02 -8.40 -1.70
CA ALA A 110 -0.90 -9.85 -1.53
C ALA A 110 -0.22 -10.49 -2.76
N ASP A 111 -0.68 -10.19 -3.98
CA ASP A 111 -0.14 -10.73 -5.24
C ASP A 111 1.35 -10.42 -5.44
N ILE A 112 1.79 -9.20 -5.11
CA ILE A 112 3.21 -8.84 -5.20
C ILE A 112 4.00 -9.55 -4.09
N SER A 113 3.42 -9.71 -2.90
CA SER A 113 4.09 -10.31 -1.75
C SER A 113 4.45 -11.77 -1.99
N THR A 114 3.60 -12.56 -2.64
CA THR A 114 3.83 -14.00 -2.87
C THR A 114 5.12 -14.26 -3.64
N ASN A 115 5.50 -13.32 -4.52
CA ASN A 115 6.69 -13.44 -5.35
C ASN A 115 7.95 -12.81 -4.71
N HIS A 116 7.83 -12.08 -3.61
CA HIS A 116 8.92 -11.27 -3.04
C HIS A 116 10.15 -12.06 -2.56
N PHE A 117 9.95 -13.29 -2.07
CA PHE A 117 11.03 -14.14 -1.58
C PHE A 117 11.46 -15.20 -2.61
N THR A 118 11.00 -15.10 -3.86
CA THR A 118 11.35 -16.04 -4.93
C THR A 118 12.62 -15.60 -5.67
N GLN A 119 13.32 -16.53 -6.32
CA GLN A 119 14.56 -16.21 -7.05
C GLN A 119 14.33 -15.33 -8.29
N ASP A 120 13.10 -15.34 -8.84
CA ASP A 120 12.72 -14.58 -10.03
C ASP A 120 12.02 -13.24 -9.70
N THR A 121 12.36 -12.66 -8.54
CA THR A 121 11.73 -11.42 -8.08
C THR A 121 12.05 -10.26 -9.02
N ASN A 122 11.00 -9.62 -9.55
CA ASN A 122 11.14 -8.41 -10.35
C ASN A 122 11.87 -7.31 -9.55
N PRO A 123 12.89 -6.63 -10.10
CA PRO A 123 13.69 -5.65 -9.37
C PRO A 123 12.88 -4.47 -8.83
N LEU A 124 11.69 -4.19 -9.38
CA LEU A 124 10.80 -3.14 -8.92
C LEU A 124 9.83 -3.61 -7.81
N ASN A 125 9.74 -4.91 -7.51
CA ASN A 125 8.84 -5.45 -6.49
C ASN A 125 9.04 -4.81 -5.12
N PRO A 126 10.27 -4.64 -4.58
CA PRO A 126 10.46 -3.98 -3.29
C PRO A 126 9.89 -2.56 -3.26
N GLY A 127 10.08 -1.80 -4.35
CA GLY A 127 9.50 -0.47 -4.50
C GLY A 127 7.97 -0.51 -4.52
N MET A 128 7.38 -1.42 -5.29
CA MET A 128 5.91 -1.59 -5.34
C MET A 128 5.32 -2.01 -3.99
N LEU A 129 6.02 -2.88 -3.24
CA LEU A 129 5.61 -3.26 -1.88
C LEU A 129 5.69 -2.09 -0.91
N VAL A 130 6.73 -1.24 -0.99
CA VAL A 130 6.82 -0.01 -0.18
C VAL A 130 5.64 0.91 -0.46
N GLU A 131 5.27 1.08 -1.73
CA GLU A 131 4.14 1.90 -2.13
C GLU A 131 2.82 1.31 -1.63
N CYS A 132 2.59 0.00 -1.79
CA CYS A 132 1.41 -0.71 -1.28
C CYS A 132 1.31 -0.61 0.24
N ALA A 133 2.38 -0.94 0.97
CA ALA A 133 2.42 -0.86 2.43
C ALA A 133 2.17 0.58 2.90
N SER A 134 2.68 1.58 2.20
CA SER A 134 2.45 3.00 2.51
C SER A 134 1.01 3.45 2.27
N ILE A 135 0.32 2.86 1.27
CA ILE A 135 -1.11 3.09 1.05
C ILE A 135 -1.90 2.41 2.17
N VAL A 136 -1.63 1.14 2.45
CA VAL A 136 -2.28 0.38 3.54
C VAL A 136 -2.11 1.08 4.89
N LYS A 137 -0.90 1.58 5.21
CA LYS A 137 -0.63 2.39 6.41
C LYS A 137 -1.58 3.59 6.53
N ARG A 138 -1.81 4.32 5.44
CA ARG A 138 -2.71 5.50 5.44
C ARG A 138 -4.16 5.10 5.65
N LEU A 139 -4.57 3.95 5.13
CA LEU A 139 -5.91 3.40 5.30
C LEU A 139 -6.11 2.87 6.72
N ALA A 140 -5.07 2.25 7.30
CA ALA A 140 -5.03 1.73 8.66
C ALA A 140 -5.15 2.84 9.73
N ALA A 141 -4.79 4.08 9.40
CA ALA A 141 -5.00 5.23 10.28
C ALA A 141 -6.49 5.59 10.45
N GLU A 142 -7.40 5.03 9.65
CA GLU A 142 -8.83 5.31 9.70
C GLU A 142 -9.64 4.08 10.11
N LYS A 143 -10.25 4.15 11.30
CA LYS A 143 -11.07 3.06 11.85
C LYS A 143 -12.21 2.62 10.92
N ALA A 144 -12.69 3.51 10.06
CA ALA A 144 -13.72 3.19 9.06
C ALA A 144 -13.27 2.08 8.07
N ASN A 145 -11.97 1.97 7.80
CA ASN A 145 -11.42 0.96 6.89
C ASN A 145 -11.16 -0.40 7.58
N ALA A 146 -11.25 -0.47 8.91
CA ALA A 146 -10.94 -1.66 9.68
C ALA A 146 -11.66 -2.94 9.22
N PRO A 147 -12.99 -2.93 8.98
CA PRO A 147 -13.69 -4.14 8.57
C PRO A 147 -13.21 -4.66 7.21
N MET A 148 -12.92 -3.76 6.27
CA MET A 148 -12.47 -4.13 4.93
C MET A 148 -11.03 -4.65 4.96
N LEU A 149 -10.13 -3.98 5.69
CA LEU A 149 -8.74 -4.42 5.87
C LEU A 149 -8.67 -5.80 6.53
N GLN A 150 -9.54 -6.07 7.50
CA GLN A 150 -9.66 -7.39 8.12
C GLN A 150 -10.19 -8.43 7.12
N LYS A 151 -11.28 -8.13 6.39
CA LYS A 151 -11.84 -9.03 5.36
C LYS A 151 -10.81 -9.41 4.30
N CYS A 152 -9.93 -8.48 3.93
CA CYS A 152 -8.88 -8.73 2.92
C CYS A 152 -7.63 -9.43 3.49
N ASN A 153 -7.61 -9.81 4.77
CA ASN A 153 -6.48 -10.45 5.43
C ASN A 153 -5.15 -9.69 5.26
N VAL A 154 -5.20 -8.35 5.31
CA VAL A 154 -4.00 -7.53 5.10
C VAL A 154 -2.91 -7.79 6.16
N HIS A 155 -3.34 -8.16 7.37
CA HIS A 155 -2.46 -8.53 8.48
C HIS A 155 -1.58 -9.74 8.14
N CYS A 156 -2.12 -10.76 7.44
CA CYS A 156 -1.33 -11.90 6.97
C CYS A 156 -0.22 -11.47 6.01
N THR A 157 -0.54 -10.59 5.07
CA THR A 157 0.45 -10.07 4.10
C THR A 157 1.55 -9.26 4.81
N LEU A 158 1.16 -8.40 5.75
CA LEU A 158 2.10 -7.58 6.53
C LEU A 158 3.06 -8.45 7.37
N VAL A 159 2.53 -9.44 8.09
CA VAL A 159 3.34 -10.36 8.91
C VAL A 159 4.26 -11.21 8.03
N TYR A 160 3.75 -11.74 6.92
CA TYR A 160 4.56 -12.51 5.96
C TYR A 160 5.79 -11.71 5.48
N LEU A 161 5.60 -10.42 5.19
CA LEU A 161 6.66 -9.55 4.69
C LEU A 161 7.64 -9.06 5.76
N LEU A 162 7.40 -9.29 7.07
CA LEU A 162 8.33 -8.89 8.14
C LEU A 162 9.72 -9.53 8.00
N ARG A 163 9.84 -10.63 7.24
CA ARG A 163 11.10 -11.32 6.96
C ARG A 163 11.95 -10.61 5.88
N THR A 164 11.50 -9.46 5.39
CA THR A 164 12.21 -8.70 4.36
C THR A 164 13.53 -8.10 4.85
N GLN A 165 14.56 -8.15 4.00
CA GLN A 165 15.82 -7.43 4.22
C GLN A 165 15.74 -5.96 3.77
N HIS A 166 14.66 -5.57 3.09
CA HIS A 166 14.47 -4.20 2.60
C HIS A 166 14.03 -3.29 3.76
N THR A 167 14.97 -2.54 4.32
CA THR A 167 14.78 -1.72 5.55
C THR A 167 13.64 -0.72 5.45
N GLN A 168 13.50 -0.02 4.31
CA GLN A 168 12.39 0.91 4.09
C GLN A 168 11.04 0.20 4.09
N LEU A 169 10.97 -1.02 3.56
CA LEU A 169 9.74 -1.81 3.59
C LEU A 169 9.44 -2.23 5.02
N LEU A 170 10.43 -2.81 5.71
CA LEU A 170 10.30 -3.26 7.10
C LEU A 170 9.79 -2.15 8.03
N SER A 171 10.33 -0.93 7.90
CA SER A 171 9.89 0.22 8.69
C SER A 171 8.40 0.51 8.51
N VAL A 172 7.92 0.54 7.26
CA VAL A 172 6.51 0.79 6.96
C VAL A 172 5.63 -0.37 7.45
N LEU A 173 6.07 -1.62 7.33
CA LEU A 173 5.34 -2.79 7.82
C LEU A 173 5.11 -2.74 9.33
N LEU A 174 6.17 -2.50 10.12
CA LEU A 174 6.10 -2.44 11.57
C LEU A 174 5.18 -1.32 12.06
N VAL A 175 5.30 -0.12 11.47
CA VAL A 175 4.40 1.00 11.82
C VAL A 175 2.96 0.70 11.44
N THR A 176 2.72 0.04 10.31
CA THR A 176 1.37 -0.34 9.89
C THR A 176 0.77 -1.37 10.83
N LEU A 177 1.53 -2.40 11.22
CA LEU A 177 1.07 -3.41 12.18
C LEU A 177 0.75 -2.79 13.53
N LEU A 178 1.59 -1.88 14.03
CA LEU A 178 1.31 -1.13 15.26
C LEU A 178 -0.04 -0.41 15.22
N GLN A 179 -0.38 0.21 14.08
CA GLN A 179 -1.68 0.87 13.90
C GLN A 179 -2.83 -0.14 13.85
N LEU A 180 -2.65 -1.28 13.19
CA LEU A 180 -3.71 -2.30 13.09
C LEU A 180 -4.01 -2.97 14.43
N VAL A 181 -2.99 -3.24 15.26
CA VAL A 181 -3.18 -3.90 16.56
C VAL A 181 -3.81 -2.98 17.63
N GLU A 182 -3.99 -1.69 17.33
CA GLU A 182 -4.87 -0.83 18.14
C GLU A 182 -6.33 -1.28 18.05
N TRP A 183 -6.72 -1.99 16.98
CA TRP A 183 -8.06 -2.54 16.82
C TRP A 183 -8.09 -3.97 17.33
N THR A 184 -8.91 -4.23 18.35
CA THR A 184 -8.97 -5.53 19.04
C THR A 184 -9.12 -6.72 18.10
N SER A 185 -9.96 -6.63 17.06
CA SER A 185 -10.18 -7.73 16.12
C SER A 185 -8.94 -8.08 15.29
N LEU A 186 -8.16 -7.08 14.88
CA LEU A 186 -6.90 -7.30 14.16
C LEU A 186 -5.75 -7.65 15.09
N ALA A 187 -5.77 -7.19 16.34
CA ALA A 187 -4.75 -7.56 17.32
C ALA A 187 -4.79 -9.06 17.63
N THR A 188 -5.98 -9.65 17.78
CA THR A 188 -6.15 -11.09 17.92
C THR A 188 -5.69 -11.81 16.65
N ALA A 189 -6.14 -11.37 15.47
CA ALA A 189 -5.76 -12.00 14.21
C ALA A 189 -4.25 -11.95 13.90
N VAL A 190 -3.54 -10.88 14.30
CA VAL A 190 -2.07 -10.82 14.21
C VAL A 190 -1.41 -11.73 15.24
N GLY A 191 -1.96 -11.83 16.44
CA GLY A 191 -1.43 -12.67 17.51
C GLY A 191 -1.53 -14.17 17.22
N GLU A 192 -2.50 -14.60 16.42
CA GLU A 192 -2.65 -15.98 15.93
C GLU A 192 -1.65 -16.34 14.80
N LEU A 193 -0.82 -15.39 14.36
CA LEU A 193 0.23 -15.63 13.38
C LEU A 193 1.57 -15.83 14.07
N ASP A 194 2.43 -16.68 13.49
CA ASP A 194 3.82 -16.95 13.90
C ASP A 194 4.75 -15.74 13.68
N CYS A 195 4.43 -14.60 14.30
CA CYS A 195 5.14 -13.33 14.15
C CYS A 195 6.15 -13.09 15.28
N VAL A 196 5.99 -13.73 16.45
CA VAL A 196 6.88 -13.54 17.61
C VAL A 196 8.33 -13.85 17.27
N ASP A 197 8.62 -14.99 16.66
CA ASP A 197 9.98 -15.38 16.27
C ASP A 197 10.61 -14.38 15.29
N VAL A 198 9.80 -13.86 14.36
CA VAL A 198 10.26 -12.87 13.38
C VAL A 198 10.59 -11.55 14.09
N LEU A 199 9.76 -11.14 15.05
CA LEU A 199 9.99 -9.93 15.85
C LEU A 199 11.22 -10.06 16.75
N LEU A 200 11.44 -11.23 17.38
CA LEU A 200 12.63 -11.51 18.17
C LEU A 200 13.90 -11.43 17.30
N ARG A 201 13.87 -11.98 16.08
CA ARG A 201 14.99 -11.83 15.13
C ARG A 201 15.27 -10.36 14.81
N ILE A 202 14.23 -9.54 14.61
CA ILE A 202 14.39 -8.11 14.39
C ILE A 202 15.07 -7.43 15.60
N LEU A 203 14.73 -7.84 16.83
CA LEU A 203 15.38 -7.34 18.05
C LEU A 203 16.86 -7.71 18.14
N GLU A 204 17.29 -8.80 17.52
CA GLU A 204 18.68 -9.22 17.52
C GLU A 204 19.47 -8.50 16.42
N GLU A 205 18.97 -8.56 15.18
CA GLU A 205 19.76 -8.29 13.96
C GLU A 205 19.70 -6.84 13.44
N TYR A 206 18.66 -6.07 13.75
CA TYR A 206 18.45 -4.75 13.12
C TYR A 206 18.88 -3.56 14.00
N ASP A 207 18.89 -2.35 13.43
CA ASP A 207 19.22 -1.13 14.18
C ASP A 207 18.15 -0.75 15.22
N ARG A 208 18.55 0.12 16.16
CA ARG A 208 17.74 0.55 17.30
C ARG A 208 16.31 0.98 16.92
N GLU A 209 16.13 1.66 15.79
CA GLU A 209 14.81 2.14 15.35
C GLU A 209 13.83 0.98 15.08
N PHE A 210 14.28 -0.10 14.44
CA PHE A 210 13.46 -1.29 14.19
C PHE A 210 13.22 -2.06 15.49
N LYS A 211 14.23 -2.13 16.36
CA LYS A 211 14.09 -2.79 17.67
C LYS A 211 12.98 -2.14 18.50
N LEU A 212 12.93 -0.81 18.55
CA LEU A 212 11.88 -0.09 19.28
C LEU A 212 10.49 -0.41 18.73
N LEU A 213 10.31 -0.36 17.41
CA LEU A 213 9.03 -0.70 16.78
C LEU A 213 8.61 -2.16 17.04
N ALA A 214 9.56 -3.10 17.00
CA ALA A 214 9.29 -4.51 17.29
C ALA A 214 8.91 -4.74 18.76
N VAL A 215 9.60 -4.07 19.71
CA VAL A 215 9.24 -4.10 21.14
C VAL A 215 7.83 -3.53 21.35
N ASP A 216 7.52 -2.40 20.74
CA ASP A 216 6.19 -1.78 20.86
C ASP A 216 5.09 -2.69 20.31
N LEU A 217 5.37 -3.42 19.23
CA LEU A 217 4.44 -4.36 18.64
C LEU A 217 4.22 -5.59 19.55
N LEU A 218 5.29 -6.18 20.07
CA LEU A 218 5.20 -7.27 21.05
C LEU A 218 4.45 -6.85 22.32
N ASN A 219 4.70 -5.64 22.82
CA ASN A 219 3.98 -5.06 23.95
C ASN A 219 2.50 -4.86 23.64
N SER A 220 2.17 -4.45 22.42
CA SER A 220 0.79 -4.25 21.99
C SER A 220 0.06 -5.58 21.87
N LEU A 221 0.70 -6.61 21.30
CA LEU A 221 0.14 -7.96 21.17
C LEU A 221 -0.07 -8.64 22.52
N SER A 222 0.88 -8.51 23.46
CA SER A 222 0.78 -9.13 24.79
C SER A 222 -0.29 -8.51 25.71
N ARG A 223 -0.77 -7.30 25.41
CA ARG A 223 -1.89 -6.69 26.15
C ARG A 223 -3.22 -7.34 25.85
N HIS A 224 -3.35 -8.04 24.72
CA HIS A 224 -4.57 -8.74 24.34
C HIS A 224 -4.52 -10.17 24.88
N LYS A 225 -5.31 -10.44 25.93
CA LYS A 225 -5.33 -11.71 26.70
C LYS A 225 -5.43 -12.99 25.87
N SER A 226 -6.00 -12.93 24.66
CA SER A 226 -6.07 -14.06 23.72
C SER A 226 -4.70 -14.51 23.22
N ASN A 227 -3.76 -13.59 23.06
CA ASN A 227 -2.48 -13.82 22.39
C ASN A 227 -1.38 -14.33 23.35
N CYS A 228 -1.64 -14.30 24.67
CA CYS A 228 -0.70 -14.81 25.66
C CYS A 228 -0.75 -16.34 25.82
N MET A 229 -1.72 -17.03 25.23
CA MET A 229 -1.81 -18.50 25.34
C MET A 229 -0.81 -19.24 24.45
N GLU A 230 -0.20 -18.57 23.46
CA GLU A 230 0.86 -19.15 22.60
C GLU A 230 2.28 -18.90 23.13
N LEU A 231 2.42 -18.14 24.22
CA LEU A 231 3.71 -17.78 24.84
C LEU A 231 4.06 -18.64 26.08
N VAL A 232 3.31 -19.72 26.33
CA VAL A 232 3.53 -20.70 27.42
C VAL A 232 3.57 -22.10 26.84
#